data_AF-A0A514WPG2-F1
#
_entry.id   AF-A0A514WPG2-F1
#
_cell.length_a   1.000
_cell.length_b   1.000
_cell.length_c   1.000
_cell.angle_alpha   90.00
_cell.angle_beta   90.00
_cell.angle_gamma   90.00
#
_symmetry.space_group_name_H-M   'P 1'
#
loop_
_entity.id
_entity.type
_entity.pdbx_description
1 polymer ?
#
loop_
_entity_poly.entity_id
_entity_poly.type
_entity_poly.pdbx_seq_one_letter_code
_entity_poly.pdbx_strand_id
1 'polypeptide(L)' 'MARYTLRFDAEGPGPATQIVFEAPDAGGALVQAHREAQLHDHQPWQAELWQGERKLCSIMQPANDVWRASP' A
#
# COMPACT_ATOMS: atom_id res chain seq x y z
N MET A 1 11.48 -16.79 -1.66
CA MET A 1 10.61 -15.68 -1.22
C MET A 1 11.48 -14.45 -1.07
N ALA A 2 10.98 -13.29 -1.43
CA ALA A 2 11.69 -12.01 -1.30
C ALA A 2 10.98 -11.14 -0.27
N ARG A 3 11.76 -10.29 0.40
CA ARG A 3 11.28 -9.35 1.41
C ARG A 3 10.87 -8.04 0.76
N TYR A 4 9.67 -7.58 1.10
CA TYR A 4 9.09 -6.35 0.61
C TYR A 4 8.68 -5.47 1.79
N THR A 5 8.67 -4.17 1.55
CA THR A 5 8.27 -3.16 2.55
C THR A 5 7.17 -2.31 1.97
N LEU A 6 6.04 -2.25 2.67
CA LEU A 6 4.98 -1.29 2.42
C LEU A 6 5.17 -0.11 3.38
N ARG A 7 5.32 1.09 2.83
CA ARG A 7 5.44 2.33 3.62
C ARG A 7 4.17 3.14 3.42
N PHE A 8 3.56 3.57 4.51
CA PHE A 8 2.39 4.45 4.48
C PHE A 8 2.84 5.88 4.77
N ASP A 9 2.36 6.82 3.97
CA ASP A 9 2.49 8.24 4.30
C ASP A 9 1.66 8.52 5.56
N ALA A 10 2.30 9.11 6.57
CA ALA A 10 1.58 9.60 7.72
C ALA A 10 0.84 10.87 7.31
N GLU A 11 -0.50 10.82 7.20
CA GLU A 11 -1.33 12.02 7.16
C GLU A 11 -1.36 12.65 8.58
N GLY A 12 -0.24 13.27 8.99
CA GLY A 12 -0.12 13.97 10.27
C GLY A 12 1.22 13.77 10.98
N PRO A 13 1.41 14.35 12.18
CA PRO A 13 2.66 14.27 12.96
C PRO A 13 2.93 12.86 13.55
N GLY A 14 2.24 11.83 13.07
CA GLY A 14 2.44 10.45 13.48
C GLY A 14 3.64 9.80 12.80
N PRO A 15 4.21 8.72 13.37
CA PRO A 15 5.26 7.97 12.72
C PRO A 15 4.73 7.34 11.42
N ALA A 16 5.51 7.44 10.34
CA ALA A 16 5.22 6.72 9.10
C ALA A 16 5.16 5.21 9.40
N THR A 17 4.00 4.60 9.17
CA THR A 17 3.81 3.16 9.38
C THR A 17 4.54 2.42 8.27
N GLN A 18 5.33 1.41 8.64
CA GLN A 18 5.94 0.50 7.67
C GLN A 18 5.61 -0.93 8.04
N ILE A 19 5.19 -1.71 7.04
CA ILE A 19 4.90 -3.13 7.16
C ILE A 19 5.91 -3.87 6.30
N VAL A 20 6.54 -4.88 6.89
CA VAL A 20 7.53 -5.69 6.20
C VAL A 20 7.02 -7.11 6.10
N PHE A 21 6.98 -7.64 4.88
CA PHE A 21 6.41 -8.95 4.60
C PHE A 21 7.21 -9.69 3.52
N GLU A 22 6.98 -10.99 3.42
CA GLU A 22 7.60 -11.85 2.41
C GLU A 22 6.57 -12.27 1.36
N ALA A 23 6.98 -12.26 0.08
CA ALA A 23 6.15 -12.73 -1.01
C ALA A 23 6.97 -13.57 -2.00
N PRO A 24 6.32 -14.51 -2.74
CA PRO A 24 7.01 -15.35 -3.72
C PRO A 24 7.58 -14.53 -4.88
N ASP A 25 6.88 -13.47 -5.30
CA ASP A 25 7.24 -12.59 -6.41
C ASP A 25 6.60 -11.19 -6.22
N ALA A 26 6.90 -10.27 -7.14
CA ALA A 26 6.40 -8.90 -7.08
C ALA A 26 4.86 -8.80 -7.24
N GLY A 27 4.23 -9.74 -7.97
CA GLY A 27 2.78 -9.80 -8.12
C GLY A 27 2.10 -10.23 -6.83
N GLY A 28 2.62 -11.26 -6.16
CA GLY A 28 2.19 -11.65 -4.82
C GLY A 28 2.38 -10.52 -3.80
N ALA A 29 3.47 -9.75 -3.94
CA ALA A 29 3.73 -8.62 -3.08
C ALA A 29 2.71 -7.47 -3.26
N LEU A 30 2.31 -7.20 -4.50
CA LEU A 30 1.27 -6.22 -4.82
C LEU A 30 -0.08 -6.60 -4.23
N VAL A 31 -0.48 -7.87 -4.34
CA VAL A 31 -1.75 -8.35 -3.79
C VAL A 31 -1.78 -8.21 -2.28
N GLN A 32 -0.70 -8.61 -1.60
CA GLN A 32 -0.60 -8.46 -0.15
C GLN A 32 -0.61 -6.98 0.24
N ALA A 33 0.19 -6.15 -0.44
CA ALA A 33 0.24 -4.72 -0.17
C ALA A 33 -1.11 -4.03 -0.32
N HIS A 34 -1.89 -4.39 -1.36
CA HIS A 34 -3.23 -3.85 -1.57
C HIS A 34 -4.25 -4.31 -0.52
N ARG A 35 -4.10 -5.52 0.03
CA ARG A 35 -4.93 -6.01 1.14
C ARG A 35 -4.60 -5.34 2.45
N GLU A 36 -3.31 -5.31 2.82
CA GLU A 36 -2.84 -4.64 4.04
C GLU A 36 -3.31 -3.20 4.06
N ALA A 37 -3.21 -2.53 2.92
CA ALA A 37 -3.56 -1.14 2.84
C ALA A 37 -5.08 -0.89 2.89
N GLN A 38 -5.92 -1.79 2.35
CA GLN A 38 -7.38 -1.72 2.54
C GLN A 38 -7.84 -1.89 4.00
N LEU A 39 -7.04 -2.51 4.86
CA LEU A 39 -7.35 -2.63 6.29
C LEU A 39 -7.18 -1.28 7.04
N HIS A 40 -6.56 -0.27 6.41
CA HIS A 40 -6.49 1.07 6.94
C HIS A 40 -7.80 1.83 6.63
N ASP A 41 -8.83 1.54 7.42
CA ASP A 41 -10.24 1.93 7.25
C ASP A 41 -10.54 3.44 7.35
N HIS A 42 -9.54 4.30 7.58
CA HIS A 42 -9.79 5.64 8.11
C HIS A 42 -9.37 6.84 7.28
N GLN A 43 -8.63 6.71 6.17
CA GLN A 43 -8.22 7.86 5.35
C GLN A 43 -7.86 7.48 3.91
N PRO A 44 -7.86 8.43 2.95
CA PRO A 44 -7.14 8.26 1.69
C PRO A 44 -5.65 8.05 1.95
N TRP A 45 -5.22 6.80 1.96
CA TRP A 45 -3.81 6.49 2.19
C TRP A 45 -3.05 6.40 0.86
N GLN A 46 -1.84 6.92 0.88
CA GLN A 46 -0.80 6.64 -0.10
C GLN A 46 0.19 5.68 0.55
N ALA A 47 0.38 4.54 -0.07
CA ALA A 47 1.36 3.55 0.32
C ALA A 47 2.37 3.33 -0.81
N GLU A 48 3.61 3.02 -0.45
CA GLU A 48 4.66 2.72 -1.40
C GLU A 48 5.16 1.30 -1.17
N LEU A 49 5.28 0.52 -2.24
CA LEU A 49 5.88 -0.82 -2.20
C LEU A 49 7.34 -0.74 -2.57
N TRP A 50 8.18 -1.29 -1.71
CA TRP A 50 9.63 -1.31 -1.84
C TRP A 50 10.16 -2.75 -1.79
N GLN A 51 11.27 -2.99 -2.46
CA GLN A 51 12.07 -4.20 -2.36
C GLN A 51 13.52 -3.78 -2.08
N GLY A 52 13.96 -3.94 -0.83
CA GLY A 52 15.21 -3.32 -0.38
C GLY A 52 15.15 -1.80 -0.52
N GLU A 53 16.08 -1.22 -1.27
CA GLU A 53 16.14 0.22 -1.56
C GLU A 53 15.40 0.62 -2.84
N ARG A 54 14.86 -0.34 -3.59
CA ARG A 54 14.15 -0.08 -4.84
C ARG A 54 12.66 0.10 -4.60
N LYS A 55 12.13 1.28 -4.90
CA LYS A 55 10.68 1.50 -5.02
C LYS A 55 10.14 0.73 -6.24
N LEU A 56 9.15 -0.11 -6.02
CA LEU A 56 8.48 -0.88 -7.07
C LEU A 56 7.28 -0.11 -7.62
N CYS A 57 6.41 0.39 -6.74
CA CYS A 57 5.22 1.14 -7.13
C CYS A 57 4.67 1.98 -5.97
N SER A 58 3.73 2.87 -6.29
CA SER A 58 2.84 3.54 -5.33
C SER A 58 1.44 2.96 -5.45
N ILE A 59 0.79 2.74 -4.32
CA ILE A 59 -0.58 2.29 -4.15
C ILE A 59 -1.32 3.44 -3.50
N MET A 60 -2.36 3.95 -4.15
CA MET A 60 -3.17 5.06 -3.66
C MET A 60 -4.61 4.61 -3.61
N GLN A 61 -5.27 4.79 -2.47
CA GLN A 61 -6.74 4.74 -2.43
C GLN A 61 -7.28 6.13 -2.75
N PRO A 62 -8.09 6.29 -3.82
CA PRO A 62 -8.76 7.56 -4.06
C PRO A 62 -9.68 7.87 -2.88
N ALA A 63 -9.67 9.13 -2.42
CA ALA A 63 -10.47 9.62 -1.29
C ALA A 63 -12.00 9.48 -1.46
N ASN A 64 -12.45 8.89 -2.56
CA ASN A 64 -13.84 8.80 -2.95
C ASN A 64 -14.05 7.45 -3.64
N ASP A 65 -14.29 6.40 -2.85
CA ASP A 65 -14.77 5.09 -3.32
C ASP A 65 -16.23 5.18 -3.81
N VAL A 66 -16.53 6.19 -4.64
CA VAL A 66 -17.80 6.27 -5.37
C VAL A 66 -17.55 5.62 -6.72
N TRP A 67 -17.81 4.32 -6.79
CA TRP A 67 -17.97 3.60 -8.05
C TRP A 67 -19.17 4.20 -8.79
N ARG A 68 -18.96 5.26 -9.57
CA ARG A 68 -19.97 5.76 -10.52
C ARG A 68 -20.01 4.80 -11.69
N ALA A 69 -20.91 3.82 -11.62
CA ALA A 69 -21.46 3.21 -12.81
C ALA A 69 -22.26 4.29 -13.57
N SER A 70 -21.82 4.68 -14.76
CA SER A 70 -22.65 5.44 -15.72
C SER A 70 -23.24 4.45 -16.73
N PRO A 71 -24.50 4.65 -17.15
CA PRO A 71 -25.18 3.78 -18.12
C PRO A 71 -24.54 3.83 -19.51
#